data_AF-A0A9D1RQX6-F1
#
_entry.id   AF-A0A9D1RQX6-F1
#
_cell.length_a   1.000
_cell.length_b   1.000
_cell.length_c   1.000
_cell.angle_alpha   90.00
_cell.angle_beta   90.00
_cell.angle_gamma   90.00
#
_symmetry.space_group_name_H-M   'P 1'
#
loop_
_entity.id
_entity.type
_entity.pdbx_description
1 polymer ?
#
loop_
_entity_poly.entity_id
_entity_poly.type
_entity_poly.pdbx_seq_one_letter_code
_entity_poly.pdbx_strand_id
1 'polypeptide(L)'
;MDPNHVTDTLAERPDSSDGDAHTGSVGGGAPRPGGRAAERTRRLIRQFMKFGIVGASGVVVNAGVVVVANKTTQWLWGHDGHEVFANLLGTDYNIRWYHVFSTLAFVVANLWNFNLNRRWTFQTAGKSSWFKEMFSFMLVGAGGLVVTLMVQTAMINPESPIHLSREFFDGSTGLRDPIYWGNLIGVIVAIPVNFLINKVWTFRAARDHRVATHVTPLPEDAPADDDSGSTDNDNNSDTKEAK
;
A
#
# COMPACT_ATOMS: atom_id res chain seq x y z
N MET A 1 -47.47 -35.21 31.51
CA MET A 1 -48.82 -35.44 32.06
C MET A 1 -49.41 -34.07 32.37
N ASP A 2 -50.15 -33.53 31.39
CA ASP A 2 -51.48 -32.87 31.44
C ASP A 2 -51.81 -31.73 32.45
N PRO A 3 -52.85 -30.89 32.21
CA PRO A 3 -53.44 -30.36 30.95
C PRO A 3 -53.88 -28.86 31.02
N ASN A 4 -54.25 -28.30 29.85
CA ASN A 4 -55.37 -27.37 29.55
C ASN A 4 -55.72 -26.17 30.46
N HIS A 5 -55.75 -24.97 29.86
CA HIS A 5 -57.05 -24.27 29.71
C HIS A 5 -57.10 -23.41 28.44
N VAL A 6 -58.09 -23.73 27.61
CA VAL A 6 -58.62 -23.01 26.45
C VAL A 6 -59.68 -22.02 26.94
N THR A 7 -59.78 -20.85 26.30
CA THR A 7 -61.08 -20.29 25.85
C THR A 7 -60.86 -19.30 24.70
N ASP A 8 -61.45 -19.66 23.57
CA ASP A 8 -61.73 -18.86 22.39
C ASP A 8 -62.55 -17.60 22.70
N THR A 9 -62.38 -16.56 21.88
CA THR A 9 -63.51 -15.70 21.51
C THR A 9 -63.32 -15.26 20.06
N LEU A 10 -63.93 -16.05 19.18
CA LEU A 10 -64.27 -15.70 17.80
C LEU A 10 -65.40 -14.67 17.80
N ALA A 11 -65.24 -13.60 17.04
CA ALA A 11 -66.36 -12.92 16.39
C ALA A 11 -65.91 -12.50 14.98
N GLU A 12 -66.66 -13.03 14.01
CA GLU A 12 -66.51 -12.92 12.57
C GLU A 12 -66.67 -11.50 11.97
N ARG A 13 -65.99 -11.37 10.82
CA ARG A 13 -66.16 -10.50 9.62
C ARG A 13 -67.62 -10.29 9.15
N PRO A 14 -67.98 -9.41 8.16
CA PRO A 14 -67.26 -9.08 6.90
C PRO A 14 -67.37 -7.62 6.36
N ASP A 15 -66.37 -7.15 5.58
CA ASP A 15 -66.36 -6.84 4.13
C ASP A 15 -67.05 -5.54 3.69
N SER A 16 -66.25 -4.61 3.14
CA SER A 16 -66.65 -3.76 2.02
C SER A 16 -65.41 -3.14 1.38
N SER A 17 -65.03 -3.69 0.23
CA SER A 17 -64.30 -3.04 -0.85
C SER A 17 -64.83 -1.65 -1.18
N ASP A 18 -63.95 -0.65 -1.31
CA ASP A 18 -63.95 0.26 -2.45
C ASP A 18 -62.60 0.96 -2.56
N GLY A 19 -62.13 1.04 -3.81
CA GLY A 19 -60.83 1.59 -4.15
C GLY A 19 -60.80 3.11 -4.08
N ASP A 20 -59.62 3.66 -3.80
CA ASP A 20 -59.21 4.92 -4.38
C ASP A 20 -57.70 4.93 -4.60
N ALA A 21 -57.35 5.06 -5.86
CA ALA A 21 -56.01 5.34 -6.33
C ALA A 21 -55.66 6.77 -5.93
N HIS A 22 -54.78 6.94 -4.95
CA HIS A 22 -53.97 8.15 -4.82
C HIS A 22 -52.48 7.80 -4.77
N THR A 23 -51.92 7.95 -5.96
CA THR A 23 -50.55 8.30 -6.28
C THR A 23 -49.90 9.26 -5.26
N GLY A 24 -48.63 8.99 -4.95
CA GLY A 24 -47.67 10.04 -4.59
C GLY A 24 -47.22 10.08 -3.14
N SER A 25 -46.19 9.30 -2.81
CA SER A 25 -44.92 9.81 -2.27
C SER A 25 -44.09 8.63 -1.76
N VAL A 26 -43.51 7.88 -2.69
CA VAL A 26 -42.32 7.10 -2.36
C VAL A 26 -41.24 8.12 -2.07
N GLY A 27 -40.96 8.35 -0.79
CA GLY A 27 -39.81 9.11 -0.30
C GLY A 27 -38.49 8.40 -0.65
N GLY A 28 -38.25 8.14 -1.93
CA GLY A 28 -36.97 7.78 -2.50
C GLY A 28 -36.11 9.02 -2.54
N GLY A 29 -35.64 9.47 -1.38
CA GLY A 29 -34.61 10.49 -1.30
C GLY A 29 -33.39 10.00 -2.06
N ALA A 30 -33.21 10.47 -3.29
CA ALA A 30 -32.01 10.23 -4.07
C ALA A 30 -30.79 10.53 -3.17
N PRO A 31 -29.81 9.61 -3.07
CA PRO A 31 -28.66 9.83 -2.21
C PRO A 31 -27.96 11.12 -2.63
N ARG A 32 -27.92 12.12 -1.74
CA ARG A 32 -27.27 13.40 -2.01
C ARG A 32 -25.83 13.14 -2.51
N PRO A 33 -25.47 13.55 -3.74
CA PRO A 33 -24.19 13.18 -4.36
C PRO A 33 -22.96 13.67 -3.55
N GLY A 34 -23.12 14.65 -2.67
CA GLY A 34 -22.06 15.16 -1.79
C GLY A 34 -21.70 14.29 -0.57
N GLY A 35 -22.64 13.47 -0.05
CA GLY A 35 -22.40 12.68 1.17
C GLY A 35 -21.39 11.55 0.96
N ARG A 36 -21.50 10.86 -0.18
CA ARG A 36 -20.61 9.73 -0.54
C ARG A 36 -19.18 10.18 -0.85
N ALA A 37 -19.01 11.36 -1.45
CA ALA A 37 -17.68 11.93 -1.70
C ALA A 37 -17.00 12.36 -0.39
N ALA A 38 -17.72 13.09 0.48
CA ALA A 38 -17.21 13.50 1.78
C ALA A 38 -16.85 12.30 2.69
N GLU A 39 -17.67 11.25 2.69
CA GLU A 39 -17.40 10.02 3.44
C GLU A 39 -16.19 9.24 2.90
N ARG A 40 -16.02 9.15 1.57
CA ARG A 40 -14.83 8.55 0.94
C ARG A 40 -13.57 9.33 1.31
N THR A 41 -13.60 10.66 1.17
CA THR A 41 -12.49 11.53 1.55
C THR A 41 -12.13 11.39 3.03
N ARG A 42 -13.14 11.35 3.93
CA ARG A 42 -12.92 11.16 5.37
C ARG A 42 -12.28 9.80 5.70
N ARG A 43 -12.65 8.74 4.97
CA ARG A 43 -12.03 7.40 5.12
C ARG A 43 -10.56 7.42 4.65
N LEU A 44 -10.28 8.04 3.50
CA LEU A 44 -8.92 8.17 2.97
C LEU A 44 -8.01 8.98 3.89
N ILE A 45 -8.48 10.13 4.40
CA ILE A 45 -7.72 10.96 5.35
C ILE A 45 -7.40 10.19 6.63
N ARG A 46 -8.38 9.45 7.17
CA ARG A 46 -8.17 8.64 8.37
C ARG A 46 -7.13 7.54 8.14
N GLN A 47 -7.18 6.87 6.99
CA GLN A 47 -6.18 5.86 6.62
C GLN A 47 -4.80 6.49 6.48
N PHE A 48 -4.69 7.61 5.76
CA PHE A 48 -3.44 8.35 5.58
C PHE A 48 -2.81 8.76 6.92
N MET A 49 -3.61 9.30 7.85
CA MET A 49 -3.10 9.70 9.16
C MET A 49 -2.61 8.50 9.99
N LYS A 50 -3.31 7.36 9.93
CA LYS A 50 -2.85 6.12 10.55
C LYS A 50 -1.52 5.64 9.95
N PHE A 51 -1.40 5.66 8.62
CA PHE A 51 -0.15 5.34 7.93
C PHE A 51 0.98 6.31 8.30
N GLY A 52 0.68 7.61 8.41
CA GLY A 52 1.63 8.63 8.82
C GLY A 52 2.16 8.41 10.24
N ILE A 53 1.28 8.08 11.19
CA ILE A 53 1.68 7.80 12.59
C ILE A 53 2.55 6.54 12.66
N VAL A 54 2.15 5.46 11.98
CA VAL A 54 2.95 4.23 11.94
C VAL A 54 4.31 4.51 11.29
N GLY A 55 4.32 5.22 10.17
CA GLY A 55 5.56 5.63 9.50
C GLY A 55 6.49 6.45 10.40
N ALA A 56 5.93 7.44 11.13
CA ALA A 56 6.68 8.25 12.08
C ALA A 56 7.30 7.39 13.20
N SER A 57 6.59 6.38 13.70
CA SER A 57 7.15 5.45 14.69
C SER A 57 8.36 4.68 14.13
N GLY A 58 8.31 4.28 12.86
CA GLY A 58 9.43 3.65 12.18
C GLY A 58 10.66 4.56 12.08
N VAL A 59 10.48 5.87 11.86
CA VAL A 59 11.58 6.85 11.85
C VAL A 59 12.25 6.92 13.23
N VAL A 60 11.47 6.92 14.31
CA VAL A 60 12.00 6.92 15.68
C VAL A 60 12.77 5.62 15.97
N VAL A 61 12.21 4.46 15.59
CA VAL A 61 12.90 3.17 15.72
C VAL A 61 14.20 3.16 14.92
N ASN A 62 14.18 3.68 13.69
CA ASN A 62 15.36 3.80 12.84
C ASN A 62 16.47 4.60 13.53
N ALA A 63 16.15 5.81 14.01
CA ALA A 63 17.11 6.64 14.73
C ALA A 63 17.67 5.93 15.97
N GLY A 64 16.81 5.29 16.76
CA GLY A 64 17.22 4.51 17.94
C GLY A 64 18.18 3.37 17.58
N VAL A 65 17.92 2.64 16.49
CA VAL A 65 18.78 1.53 16.06
C VAL A 65 20.15 2.02 15.62
N VAL A 66 20.26 3.15 14.91
CA VAL A 66 21.57 3.72 14.55
C VAL A 66 22.37 4.09 15.79
N VAL A 67 21.74 4.75 16.77
CA VAL A 67 22.39 5.12 18.03
C VAL A 67 22.87 3.88 18.79
N VAL A 68 22.01 2.87 18.92
CA VAL A 68 22.36 1.62 19.61
C VAL A 68 23.48 0.91 18.86
N ALA A 69 23.37 0.74 17.54
CA ALA A 69 24.37 0.05 16.73
C ALA A 69 25.74 0.74 16.79
N ASN A 70 25.78 2.08 16.70
CA ASN A 70 27.04 2.82 16.82
C ASN A 70 27.67 2.61 18.21
N LYS A 71 26.88 2.80 19.28
CA LYS A 71 27.37 2.64 20.65
C LYS A 71 27.79 1.22 21.00
N THR A 72 27.04 0.21 20.55
CA THR A 72 27.41 -1.19 20.78
C THR A 72 28.67 -1.55 20.00
N THR A 73 28.83 -1.02 18.79
CA THR A 73 30.02 -1.30 17.98
C THR A 73 31.27 -0.69 18.61
N GLN A 74 31.15 0.56 19.06
CA GLN A 74 32.20 1.25 19.80
C GLN A 74 32.54 0.53 21.12
N TRP A 75 31.54 0.04 21.86
CA TRP A 75 31.76 -0.66 23.13
C TRP A 75 32.36 -2.06 22.96
N LEU A 76 31.91 -2.83 21.97
CA LEU A 76 32.33 -4.22 21.77
C LEU A 76 33.66 -4.35 21.02
N TRP A 77 33.86 -3.51 19.99
CA TRP A 77 34.98 -3.63 19.06
C TRP A 77 35.91 -2.41 19.07
N GLY A 78 35.54 -1.32 19.75
CA GLY A 78 36.31 -0.09 19.74
C GLY A 78 36.28 0.68 18.42
N HIS A 79 35.46 0.24 17.45
CA HIS A 79 35.34 0.89 16.15
C HIS A 79 34.35 2.04 16.18
N ASP A 80 34.73 3.16 15.55
CA ASP A 80 33.84 4.29 15.29
C ASP A 80 33.07 4.09 13.97
N GLY A 81 31.87 4.66 13.88
CA GLY A 81 31.03 4.64 12.69
C GLY A 81 31.68 5.26 11.44
N HIS A 82 32.71 6.07 11.61
CA HIS A 82 33.49 6.63 10.51
C HIS A 82 34.52 5.67 9.92
N GLU A 83 34.88 4.58 10.60
CA GLU A 83 35.89 3.64 10.12
C GLU A 83 35.42 2.88 8.87
N VAL A 84 36.39 2.46 8.06
CA VAL A 84 36.13 1.69 6.84
C VAL A 84 35.72 0.28 7.23
N PHE A 85 34.53 -0.13 6.79
CA PHE A 85 34.05 -1.50 6.92
C PHE A 85 34.53 -2.34 5.73
N ALA A 86 34.40 -1.83 4.51
CA ALA A 86 34.86 -2.50 3.29
C ALA A 86 35.11 -1.49 2.15
N ASN A 87 36.01 -1.83 1.22
CA ASN A 87 36.18 -1.08 -0.02
C ASN A 87 35.05 -1.44 -0.99
N LEU A 88 34.55 -0.43 -1.71
CA LEU A 88 33.51 -0.64 -2.70
C LEU A 88 34.13 -1.22 -3.97
N LEU A 89 34.04 -2.55 -4.12
CA LEU A 89 34.44 -3.27 -5.35
C LEU A 89 35.88 -2.97 -5.81
N GLY A 90 36.81 -2.72 -4.88
CA GLY A 90 38.21 -2.41 -5.18
C GLY A 90 38.47 -0.97 -5.65
N THR A 91 37.49 -0.07 -5.52
CA THR A 91 37.66 1.37 -5.77
C THR A 91 38.11 2.12 -4.51
N ASP A 92 38.48 3.39 -4.66
CA ASP A 92 38.82 4.30 -3.54
C ASP A 92 37.60 4.68 -2.67
N TYR A 93 36.40 4.30 -3.10
CA TYR A 93 35.18 4.53 -2.33
C TYR A 93 35.03 3.46 -1.25
N ASN A 94 34.73 3.92 -0.03
CA ASN A 94 34.71 3.06 1.15
C ASN A 94 33.30 2.97 1.73
N ILE A 95 32.81 1.74 1.90
CA ILE A 95 31.68 1.45 2.77
C ILE A 95 32.20 1.59 4.20
N ARG A 96 31.73 2.63 4.88
CA ARG A 96 32.03 2.90 6.29
C ARG A 96 30.98 2.29 7.20
N TRP A 97 31.32 2.07 8.48
CA TRP A 97 30.42 1.48 9.47
C TRP A 97 29.07 2.17 9.61
N TYR A 98 29.00 3.50 9.45
CA TYR A 98 27.72 4.21 9.48
C TYR A 98 26.74 3.73 8.40
N HIS A 99 27.22 3.27 7.24
CA HIS A 99 26.33 2.70 6.20
C HIS A 99 25.73 1.38 6.65
N VAL A 100 26.52 0.57 7.38
CA VAL A 100 26.06 -0.70 7.95
C VAL A 100 25.00 -0.43 9.01
N PHE A 101 25.23 0.56 9.88
CA PHE A 101 24.27 0.95 10.92
C PHE A 101 22.95 1.46 10.32
N SER A 102 23.01 2.33 9.32
CA SER A 102 21.81 2.86 8.64
C SER A 102 21.06 1.77 7.89
N THR A 103 21.77 0.82 7.27
CA THR A 103 21.17 -0.35 6.60
C THR A 103 20.46 -1.25 7.60
N LEU A 104 21.11 -1.55 8.74
CA LEU A 104 20.51 -2.33 9.83
C LEU A 104 19.27 -1.61 10.39
N ALA A 105 19.36 -0.31 10.65
CA ALA A 105 18.26 0.51 11.13
C ALA A 105 17.09 0.56 10.16
N PHE A 106 17.36 0.65 8.85
CA PHE A 106 16.34 0.57 7.82
C PHE A 106 15.61 -0.77 7.88
N VAL A 107 16.33 -1.89 7.95
CA VAL A 107 15.75 -3.23 8.03
C VAL A 107 14.86 -3.32 9.26
N VAL A 108 15.38 -3.01 10.45
CA VAL A 108 14.61 -3.08 11.71
C VAL A 108 13.37 -2.19 11.68
N ALA A 109 13.49 -0.95 11.19
CA ALA A 109 12.36 -0.04 11.05
C ALA A 109 11.33 -0.52 10.01
N ASN A 110 11.76 -1.14 8.90
CA ASN A 110 10.86 -1.73 7.91
C ASN A 110 10.09 -2.91 8.51
N LEU A 111 10.77 -3.79 9.24
CA LEU A 111 10.12 -4.90 9.95
C LEU A 111 9.13 -4.38 11.00
N TRP A 112 9.49 -3.32 11.74
CA TRP A 112 8.61 -2.67 12.71
C TRP A 112 7.34 -2.14 12.02
N ASN A 113 7.51 -1.38 10.94
CA ASN A 113 6.40 -0.84 10.15
C ASN A 113 5.51 -1.94 9.56
N PHE A 114 6.11 -3.00 9.03
CA PHE A 114 5.37 -4.15 8.50
C PHE A 114 4.52 -4.83 9.58
N ASN A 115 5.12 -5.12 10.73
CA ASN A 115 4.42 -5.76 11.83
C ASN A 115 3.29 -4.89 12.39
N LEU A 116 3.49 -3.57 12.52
CA LEU A 116 2.43 -2.65 12.91
C LEU A 116 1.30 -2.59 11.88
N ASN A 117 1.64 -2.44 10.59
CA ASN A 117 0.65 -2.41 9.52
C ASN A 117 -0.17 -3.72 9.45
N ARG A 118 0.48 -4.87 9.69
CA ARG A 118 -0.19 -6.18 9.69
C ARG A 118 -1.02 -6.44 10.95
N ARG A 119 -0.57 -6.02 12.13
CA ARG A 119 -1.31 -6.26 13.39
C ARG A 119 -2.47 -5.27 13.61
N TRP A 120 -2.30 -4.03 13.14
CA TRP A 120 -3.23 -2.93 13.42
C TRP A 120 -4.04 -2.46 12.22
N THR A 121 -3.41 -2.24 11.06
CA THR A 121 -4.08 -1.63 9.90
C THR A 121 -4.82 -2.66 9.05
N PHE A 122 -4.24 -3.85 8.88
CA PHE A 122 -4.79 -4.94 8.07
C PHE A 122 -4.81 -6.23 8.88
N GLN A 123 -5.76 -6.34 9.81
CA GLN A 123 -6.16 -7.63 10.37
C GLN A 123 -6.79 -8.48 9.24
N THR A 124 -5.96 -9.01 8.35
CA THR A 124 -6.46 -9.73 7.17
C THR A 124 -6.74 -11.17 7.54
N ALA A 125 -8.02 -11.52 7.48
CA ALA A 125 -8.51 -12.87 7.26
C ALA A 125 -8.01 -13.36 5.87
N GLY A 126 -6.93 -14.15 5.81
CA GLY A 126 -6.48 -14.77 4.54
C GLY A 126 -5.06 -15.34 4.49
N LYS A 127 -4.91 -16.48 3.80
CA LYS A 127 -3.76 -17.44 3.72
C LYS A 127 -2.48 -16.93 3.02
N SER A 128 -2.15 -15.64 3.05
CA SER A 128 -0.90 -15.17 2.43
C SER A 128 0.30 -15.37 3.35
N SER A 129 1.39 -15.92 2.80
CA SER A 129 2.64 -16.19 3.53
C SER A 129 3.28 -14.88 3.98
N TRP A 130 3.50 -14.77 5.30
CA TRP A 130 4.11 -13.62 5.96
C TRP A 130 5.43 -13.19 5.30
N PHE A 131 6.27 -14.16 4.91
CA PHE A 131 7.57 -13.90 4.28
C PHE A 131 7.45 -13.27 2.89
N LYS A 132 6.46 -13.68 2.09
CA LYS A 132 6.26 -13.14 0.74
C LYS A 132 5.88 -11.66 0.80
N GLU A 133 4.94 -11.32 1.68
CA GLU A 133 4.54 -9.92 1.89
C GLU A 133 5.67 -9.08 2.47
N MET A 134 6.41 -9.62 3.45
CA MET A 134 7.55 -8.92 4.04
C MET A 134 8.62 -8.61 3.00
N PHE A 135 8.98 -9.58 2.15
CA PHE A 135 10.02 -9.38 1.15
C PHE A 135 9.60 -8.36 0.09
N SER A 136 8.35 -8.43 -0.39
CA SER A 136 7.80 -7.40 -1.29
C SER A 136 7.80 -6.02 -0.64
N PHE A 137 7.45 -5.92 0.64
CA PHE A 137 7.50 -4.65 1.39
C PHE A 137 8.92 -4.10 1.52
N MET A 138 9.87 -4.96 1.89
CA MET A 138 11.30 -4.62 2.02
C MET A 138 11.89 -4.14 0.68
N LEU A 139 11.55 -4.83 -0.41
CA LEU A 139 12.04 -4.51 -1.75
C LEU A 139 11.55 -3.15 -2.22
N VAL A 140 10.30 -2.79 -1.93
CA VAL A 140 9.77 -1.44 -2.18
C VAL A 140 10.50 -0.39 -1.32
N GLY A 141 10.83 -0.73 -0.08
CA GLY A 141 11.58 0.16 0.81
C GLY A 141 13.04 0.40 0.39
N ALA A 142 13.65 -0.51 -0.38
CA ALA A 142 15.07 -0.47 -0.71
C ALA A 142 15.50 0.81 -1.46
N GLY A 143 14.63 1.37 -2.31
CA GLY A 143 14.90 2.67 -2.95
C GLY A 143 15.10 3.80 -1.93
N GLY A 144 14.34 3.76 -0.83
CA GLY A 144 14.48 4.73 0.26
C GLY A 144 15.77 4.56 1.04
N LEU A 145 16.22 3.32 1.23
CA LEU A 145 17.53 3.06 1.83
C LEU A 145 18.65 3.67 0.99
N VAL A 146 18.62 3.48 -0.33
CA VAL A 146 19.63 4.05 -1.24
C VAL A 146 19.68 5.58 -1.11
N VAL A 147 18.52 6.24 -1.15
CA VAL A 147 18.42 7.70 -0.96
C VAL A 147 18.96 8.12 0.41
N THR A 148 18.59 7.38 1.46
CA THR A 148 19.05 7.65 2.83
C THR A 148 20.57 7.60 2.92
N LEU A 149 21.20 6.55 2.36
CA LEU A 149 22.66 6.40 2.35
C LEU A 149 23.35 7.49 1.53
N MET A 150 22.80 7.86 0.38
CA MET A 150 23.35 8.94 -0.45
C MET A 150 23.33 10.29 0.30
N VAL A 151 22.19 10.63 0.89
CA VAL A 151 22.03 11.87 1.65
C VAL A 151 22.94 11.87 2.87
N GLN A 152 22.94 10.78 3.64
CA GLN A 152 23.80 10.65 4.81
C GLN A 152 25.28 10.81 4.45
N THR A 153 25.75 10.15 3.39
CA THR A 153 27.14 10.26 2.94
C THR A 153 27.48 11.66 2.47
N ALA A 154 26.60 12.32 1.73
CA ALA A 154 26.80 13.72 1.34
C ALA A 154 26.87 14.64 2.57
N MET A 155 26.03 14.41 3.58
CA MET A 155 26.03 15.24 4.79
C MET A 155 27.23 15.00 5.71
N ILE A 156 27.85 13.82 5.68
CA ILE A 156 29.00 13.50 6.53
C ILE A 156 30.33 13.84 5.84
N ASN A 157 30.39 13.71 4.51
CA ASN A 157 31.60 13.94 3.73
C ASN A 157 31.95 15.44 3.70
N PRO A 158 33.11 15.87 4.26
CA PRO A 158 33.49 17.29 4.30
C PRO A 158 33.67 17.92 2.91
N GLU A 159 34.00 17.12 1.89
CA GLU A 159 34.12 17.59 0.51
C GLU A 159 32.77 17.86 -0.16
N SER A 160 31.67 17.48 0.49
CA SER A 160 30.34 17.70 -0.06
C SER A 160 29.84 19.13 0.20
N PRO A 161 29.13 19.76 -0.76
CA PRO A 161 28.52 21.07 -0.55
C PRO A 161 27.46 21.11 0.56
N ILE A 162 26.85 19.97 0.89
CA ILE A 162 25.74 19.86 1.87
C ILE A 162 26.19 19.19 3.17
N HIS A 163 27.49 19.23 3.47
CA HIS A 163 28.02 18.66 4.70
C HIS A 163 27.44 19.37 5.94
N LEU A 164 27.27 18.62 7.02
CA LEU A 164 26.86 19.16 8.30
C LEU A 164 27.99 20.02 8.90
N SER A 165 27.63 21.21 9.37
CA SER A 165 28.60 22.11 10.02
C SER A 165 29.24 21.42 11.22
N ARG A 166 30.57 21.34 11.22
CA ARG A 166 31.36 20.73 12.29
C ARG A 166 31.43 21.60 13.55
N GLU A 167 31.01 22.86 13.49
CA GLU A 167 30.90 23.73 14.68
C GLU A 167 29.76 23.28 15.62
N PHE A 168 28.69 22.73 15.04
CA PHE A 168 27.52 22.25 15.79
C PHE A 168 27.47 20.72 15.87
N PHE A 169 27.87 20.03 14.80
CA PHE A 169 27.87 18.57 14.72
C PHE A 169 29.31 18.03 14.81
N ASP A 170 29.91 18.26 15.98
CA ASP A 170 31.29 17.89 16.31
C ASP A 170 31.46 16.45 16.82
N GLY A 171 30.37 15.70 17.01
CA GLY A 171 30.42 14.34 17.57
C GLY A 171 30.71 14.27 19.07
N SER A 172 30.79 15.42 19.77
CA SER A 172 31.10 15.45 21.21
C SER A 172 30.03 14.80 22.10
N THR A 173 28.79 14.79 21.63
CA THR A 173 27.65 14.17 22.31
C THR A 173 26.78 13.46 21.29
N GLY A 174 25.91 12.56 21.74
CA GLY A 174 25.00 11.86 20.82
C GLY A 174 24.10 12.81 20.02
N LEU A 175 23.64 13.92 20.60
CA LEU A 175 22.84 14.90 19.86
C LEU A 175 23.65 15.78 18.90
N ARG A 176 24.98 15.74 18.97
CA ARG A 176 25.90 16.46 18.07
C ARG A 176 26.61 15.52 17.10
N ASP A 177 26.21 14.25 17.06
CA ASP A 177 26.82 13.25 16.17
C ASP A 177 26.27 13.38 14.74
N PRO A 178 27.11 13.75 13.75
CA PRO A 178 26.68 13.90 12.36
C PRO A 178 26.19 12.58 11.74
N ILE A 179 26.60 11.41 12.26
CA ILE A 179 26.11 10.11 11.79
C ILE A 179 24.61 9.99 12.02
N TYR A 180 24.14 10.39 13.21
CA TYR A 180 22.74 10.23 13.61
C TYR A 180 21.84 11.19 12.83
N TRP A 181 22.28 12.45 12.70
CA TRP A 181 21.54 13.46 11.94
C TRP A 181 21.56 13.22 10.44
N GLY A 182 22.70 12.80 9.89
CA GLY A 182 22.80 12.44 8.48
C GLY A 182 21.84 11.31 8.12
N ASN A 183 21.74 10.27 8.95
CA ASN A 183 20.77 9.19 8.76
C ASN A 183 19.33 9.69 8.91
N LEU A 184 19.01 10.41 9.99
CA LEU A 184 17.64 10.91 10.26
C LEU A 184 17.13 11.79 9.11
N ILE A 185 17.94 12.73 8.65
CA ILE A 185 17.60 13.63 7.55
C ILE A 185 17.51 12.83 6.25
N GLY A 186 18.40 11.87 6.02
CA GLY A 186 18.31 10.95 4.90
C GLY A 186 16.98 10.21 4.83
N VAL A 187 16.52 9.65 5.96
CA VAL A 187 15.22 8.96 6.05
C VAL A 187 14.06 9.92 5.75
N ILE A 188 14.10 11.13 6.30
CA ILE A 188 13.06 12.15 6.06
C ILE A 188 13.00 12.54 4.58
N VAL A 189 14.16 12.73 3.94
CA VAL A 189 14.27 13.06 2.50
C VAL A 189 13.86 11.88 1.62
N ALA A 190 14.14 10.65 2.04
CA ALA A 190 13.78 9.46 1.28
C ALA A 190 12.26 9.31 1.09
N ILE A 191 11.44 9.80 2.04
CA ILE A 191 9.97 9.71 1.95
C ILE A 191 9.42 10.41 0.69
N PRO A 192 9.62 11.73 0.48
CA PRO A 192 9.15 12.40 -0.72
C PRO A 192 9.89 11.95 -1.98
N VAL A 193 11.19 11.65 -1.91
CA VAL A 193 11.96 11.18 -3.08
C VAL A 193 11.43 9.85 -3.59
N ASN A 194 11.17 8.88 -2.70
CA ASN A 194 10.56 7.61 -3.08
C ASN A 194 9.19 7.80 -3.72
N PHE A 195 8.38 8.72 -3.18
CA PHE A 195 7.10 9.05 -3.79
C PHE A 195 7.26 9.58 -5.22
N LEU A 196 8.23 10.46 -5.47
CA LEU A 196 8.50 11.00 -6.81
C LEU A 196 9.00 9.92 -7.78
N ILE A 197 9.92 9.05 -7.34
CA ILE A 197 10.43 7.93 -8.15
C ILE A 197 9.26 7.01 -8.55
N ASN A 198 8.46 6.58 -7.57
CA ASN A 198 7.30 5.73 -7.81
C ASN A 198 6.27 6.42 -8.72
N LYS A 199 6.01 7.71 -8.52
CA LYS A 199 5.09 8.50 -9.34
C LYS A 199 5.56 8.54 -10.80
N VAL A 200 6.80 8.93 -11.05
CA VAL A 200 7.31 9.09 -12.43
C VAL A 200 7.38 7.75 -13.14
N TRP A 201 7.79 6.68 -12.46
CA TRP A 201 7.92 5.36 -13.06
C TRP A 201 6.56 4.67 -13.29
N THR A 202 5.70 4.59 -12.27
CA THR A 202 4.41 3.88 -12.35
C THR A 202 3.41 4.59 -13.26
N PHE A 203 3.37 5.92 -13.31
CA PHE A 203 2.45 6.63 -14.23
C PHE A 203 2.94 6.65 -15.69
N ARG A 204 4.24 6.46 -15.94
CA ARG A 204 4.74 6.20 -17.29
C ARG A 204 4.33 4.81 -17.76
N ALA A 205 4.56 3.76 -16.95
CA ALA A 205 4.18 2.39 -17.29
C ALA A 205 2.65 2.19 -17.44
N ALA A 206 1.84 2.88 -16.63
CA ALA A 206 0.38 2.79 -16.72
C ALA A 206 -0.21 3.49 -17.96
N ARG A 207 0.53 4.41 -18.62
CA ARG A 207 0.12 5.00 -19.90
C ARG A 207 0.30 4.00 -21.06
N ASP A 208 1.35 3.19 -21.02
CA ASP A 208 1.67 2.27 -22.11
C ASP A 208 0.66 1.10 -22.22
N HIS A 209 0.13 0.62 -21.09
CA HIS A 209 -0.88 -0.46 -21.09
C HIS A 209 -2.29 -0.04 -21.53
N ARG A 210 -2.64 1.25 -21.50
CA ARG A 210 -3.96 1.72 -21.96
C ARG A 210 -4.04 1.96 -23.47
N VAL A 211 -2.89 2.08 -24.14
CA VAL A 211 -2.82 2.26 -25.60
C VAL A 211 -2.89 0.92 -26.33
N ALA A 212 -2.38 -0.16 -25.73
CA ALA A 212 -2.33 -1.49 -26.37
C ALA A 212 -3.69 -2.23 -26.45
N THR A 213 -4.73 -1.78 -25.73
CA THR A 213 -6.02 -2.50 -25.68
C THR A 213 -7.09 -1.94 -26.64
N HIS A 214 -6.80 -0.86 -27.40
CA HIS A 214 -7.77 -0.23 -28.30
C HIS A 214 -7.46 -0.35 -29.80
N VAL A 215 -6.59 -1.28 -30.21
CA VAL A 215 -6.42 -1.62 -31.64
C VAL A 215 -6.63 -3.11 -31.83
N THR A 216 -7.89 -3.54 -31.71
CA THR A 216 -8.37 -4.70 -32.46
C THR A 216 -9.11 -4.11 -33.66
N PRO A 217 -8.58 -4.18 -34.90
CA PRO A 217 -9.37 -3.83 -36.07
C PRO A 217 -10.61 -4.72 -36.08
N LEU A 218 -11.79 -4.11 -36.14
CA LEU A 218 -13.01 -4.86 -36.41
C LEU A 218 -12.85 -5.55 -37.77
N PRO A 219 -13.36 -6.78 -37.96
CA PRO A 219 -13.46 -7.36 -39.29
C PRO A 219 -14.35 -6.43 -40.13
N GLU A 220 -13.73 -5.71 -41.05
CA GLU A 220 -14.40 -5.11 -42.20
C GLU A 220 -14.86 -6.29 -43.06
N ASP A 221 -16.12 -6.24 -43.52
CA ASP A 221 -16.82 -7.25 -44.34
C ASP A 221 -17.59 -8.35 -43.58
N ALA A 222 -18.76 -8.00 -43.05
CA ALA A 222 -19.89 -8.92 -42.95
C ALA A 222 -21.02 -8.39 -43.86
N PRO A 223 -21.39 -9.10 -44.95
CA PRO A 223 -22.47 -8.66 -45.82
C PRO A 223 -23.83 -8.81 -45.13
N ALA A 224 -24.69 -7.82 -45.35
CA ALA A 224 -26.07 -7.80 -44.92
C ALA A 224 -26.92 -8.64 -45.87
N ASP A 225 -27.49 -9.75 -45.38
CA ASP A 225 -28.54 -10.47 -46.08
C ASP A 225 -29.89 -10.17 -45.41
N ASP A 226 -30.76 -9.59 -46.23
CA ASP A 226 -32.12 -9.15 -45.94
C ASP A 226 -33.11 -10.16 -46.58
N ASP A 227 -34.12 -10.51 -45.79
CA ASP A 227 -35.49 -10.92 -46.11
C ASP A 227 -35.86 -12.15 -47.00
N SER A 228 -36.95 -12.78 -46.53
CA SER A 228 -38.02 -13.49 -47.26
C SER A 228 -37.92 -15.00 -47.53
N GLY A 229 -38.99 -15.72 -47.17
CA GLY A 229 -39.37 -16.97 -47.84
C GLY A 229 -39.88 -18.11 -46.96
N SER A 230 -41.18 -18.08 -46.66
CA SER A 230 -41.98 -19.27 -46.28
C SER A 230 -41.92 -20.35 -47.36
N THR A 231 -41.67 -21.62 -46.99
CA THR A 231 -42.43 -22.80 -47.46
C THR A 231 -42.11 -24.05 -46.63
N ASP A 232 -43.18 -24.79 -46.34
CA ASP A 232 -43.32 -26.17 -45.88
C ASP A 232 -42.24 -27.16 -46.36
N ASN A 233 -41.88 -28.17 -45.56
CA ASN A 233 -42.29 -29.55 -45.82
C ASN A 233 -41.83 -30.56 -44.73
N ASP A 234 -42.71 -31.54 -44.50
CA ASP A 234 -42.58 -32.72 -43.64
C ASP A 234 -41.54 -33.76 -44.13
N ASN A 235 -40.86 -34.44 -43.20
CA ASN A 235 -40.66 -35.91 -43.14
C ASN A 235 -39.73 -36.25 -41.94
N ASN A 236 -40.22 -36.84 -40.86
CA ASN A 236 -40.53 -38.26 -40.64
C ASN A 236 -39.32 -39.16 -40.32
N SER A 237 -39.39 -39.70 -39.09
CA SER A 237 -39.02 -41.04 -38.63
C SER A 237 -37.60 -41.59 -38.76
N ASP A 238 -37.10 -41.94 -37.57
CA ASP A 238 -36.71 -43.30 -37.20
C ASP A 238 -35.29 -43.83 -37.42
N THR A 239 -34.86 -44.45 -36.32
CA THR A 239 -34.07 -45.68 -36.19
C THR A 239 -32.53 -45.63 -36.22
N LYS A 240 -32.01 -45.91 -35.01
CA LYS A 240 -31.13 -47.02 -34.62
C LYS A 240 -29.63 -47.04 -34.98
N GLU A 241 -28.87 -47.32 -33.91
CA GLU A 241 -27.70 -48.22 -33.82
C GLU A 241 -26.45 -47.82 -34.63
N ALA A 242 -25.20 -48.07 -34.23
CA ALA A 242 -24.64 -48.94 -33.21
C ALA A 242 -23.20 -48.49 -32.88
N LYS A 243 -22.75 -49.00 -31.73
CA LYS A 243 -21.37 -49.35 -31.33
C LYS A 243 -20.53 -48.33 -30.57
#